data_AF-A0A1G5LLT2-F1
#
_entry.id   AF-A0A1G5LLT2-F1
#
_cell.length_a   1.000
_cell.length_b   1.000
_cell.length_c   1.000
_cell.angle_alpha   90.00
_cell.angle_beta   90.00
_cell.angle_gamma   90.00
#
_symmetry.space_group_name_H-M   'P 1'
#
loop_
_entity.id
_entity.type
_entity.pdbx_description
1 polymer ?
#
loop_
_entity_poly.entity_id
_entity_poly.type
_entity_poly.pdbx_seq_one_letter_code
_entity_poly.pdbx_strand_id
1 'polypeptide(L)' 'MAKHRTHSIDFKRQVAQDYLAGETLHGLAKRHDLSRNLIRIWIRKYEAGALDEDTAAAELLQEYEARIAALERLVG' A
#
# COMPACT_ATOMS: atom_id res chain seq x y z
N MET A 1 3.70 -18.55 1.71
CA MET A 1 4.08 -17.12 1.69
C MET A 1 2.85 -16.33 1.27
N ALA A 2 2.24 -15.57 2.18
CA ALA A 2 1.11 -14.70 1.81
C ALA A 2 1.67 -13.58 0.91
N LYS A 3 1.19 -13.50 -0.33
CA LYS A 3 1.63 -12.48 -1.29
C LYS A 3 1.02 -11.15 -0.84
N HIS A 4 1.77 -10.35 -0.09
CA HIS A 4 1.33 -9.01 0.28
C HIS A 4 1.06 -8.21 -0.99
N ARG A 5 -0.19 -7.79 -1.19
CA ARG A 5 -0.59 -7.02 -2.36
C ARG A 5 -0.22 -5.56 -2.10
N THR A 6 0.84 -5.09 -2.75
CA THR A 6 1.25 -3.69 -2.68
C THR A 6 0.39 -2.87 -3.64
N HIS A 7 -0.19 -1.78 -3.15
CA HIS A 7 -0.95 -0.82 -3.95
C HIS A 7 -0.14 0.46 -4.13
N SER A 8 -0.17 1.05 -5.33
CA SER A 8 0.51 2.33 -5.60
C SER A 8 -0.06 3.47 -4.76
N ILE A 9 0.76 4.49 -4.47
CA ILE A 9 0.33 5.68 -3.73
C ILE A 9 -0.86 6.34 -4.42
N ASP A 10 -0.79 6.49 -5.75
CA ASP A 10 -1.86 7.14 -6.52
C ASP A 10 -3.19 6.40 -6.37
N PHE A 11 -3.14 5.07 -6.33
CA PHE A 11 -4.34 4.28 -6.07
C PHE A 11 -4.88 4.49 -4.65
N LYS A 12 -4.01 4.46 -3.64
CA LYS A 12 -4.42 4.73 -2.26
C LYS A 12 -5.00 6.14 -2.11
N ARG A 13 -4.40 7.12 -2.79
CA ARG A 13 -4.83 8.52 -2.83
C ARG A 13 -6.21 8.66 -3.48
N GLN A 14 -6.43 8.00 -4.62
CA GLN A 14 -7.72 7.99 -5.29
C GLN A 14 -8.83 7.44 -4.37
N VAL A 15 -8.58 6.30 -3.73
CA VAL A 15 -9.58 5.68 -2.83
C VAL A 15 -9.93 6.59 -1.65
N ALA A 16 -8.95 7.31 -1.08
CA ALA A 16 -9.20 8.27 -0.01
C ALA A 16 -9.98 9.50 -0.52
N GLN A 17 -9.65 10.01 -1.70
CA GLN A 17 -10.37 11.14 -2.32
C GLN A 17 -11.83 10.79 -2.65
N ASP A 18 -12.09 9.60 -3.20
CA ASP A 18 -13.45 9.15 -3.50
C ASP A 18 -14.30 9.09 -2.22
N TYR A 19 -13.72 8.59 -1.12
CA TYR A 19 -14.39 8.59 0.18
C TYR A 19 -14.74 10.02 0.64
N LEU A 20 -13.80 10.96 0.52
CA LEU A 20 -14.02 12.37 0.85
C LEU A 20 -15.04 13.05 -0.09
N ALA A 21 -15.17 12.57 -1.33
CA ALA A 21 -16.19 12.99 -2.28
C ALA A 21 -17.59 12.43 -1.98
N GLY A 22 -17.74 11.62 -0.92
CA GLY A 22 -19.02 11.09 -0.45
C GLY A 22 -19.27 9.63 -0.78
N GLU A 23 -18.30 8.91 -1.35
CA GLU A 23 -18.46 7.47 -1.53
C GLU A 23 -18.47 6.70 -0.21
N THR A 24 -19.20 5.58 -0.21
CA THR A 24 -19.30 4.75 0.99
C THR A 24 -18.14 3.76 1.09
N LEU A 25 -17.71 3.45 2.32
CA LEU A 25 -16.73 2.39 2.57
C LEU A 25 -17.16 1.04 1.95
N HIS A 26 -18.47 0.75 1.91
CA HIS A 26 -18.99 -0.46 1.28
C HIS A 26 -18.83 -0.43 -0.24
N GLY A 27 -19.17 0.68 -0.88
CA GLY A 27 -19.02 0.87 -2.32
C GLY A 27 -17.57 0.72 -2.77
N LEU A 28 -16.65 1.40 -2.06
CA LEU A 28 -15.21 1.33 -2.34
C LEU A 28 -14.65 -0.08 -2.11
N ALA A 29 -15.03 -0.74 -1.02
CA ALA A 29 -14.62 -2.12 -0.74
C ALA A 29 -15.04 -3.09 -1.85
N LYS A 30 -16.29 -2.98 -2.31
CA LYS A 30 -16.83 -3.82 -3.38
C LYS A 30 -16.18 -3.53 -4.74
N ARG A 31 -15.97 -2.25 -5.07
CA ARG A 31 -15.42 -1.81 -6.36
C ARG A 31 -13.97 -2.25 -6.55
N HIS A 32 -13.18 -2.19 -5.48
CA HIS A 32 -11.74 -2.42 -5.53
C HIS A 32 -11.29 -3.75 -4.94
N ASP A 33 -12.23 -4.60 -4.49
CA ASP A 33 -11.96 -5.84 -3.77
C ASP A 33 -11.02 -5.63 -2.57
N LEU A 34 -11.35 -4.61 -1.76
CA LEU A 34 -10.56 -4.20 -0.60
C LEU A 34 -11.34 -4.42 0.68
N SER A 35 -10.61 -4.71 1.77
CA SER A 35 -11.24 -4.69 3.09
C SER A 35 -11.56 -3.25 3.50
N ARG A 36 -12.73 -3.06 4.12
CA ARG A 36 -13.12 -1.75 4.69
C ARG A 36 -12.12 -1.23 5.72
N ASN A 37 -11.41 -2.13 6.41
CA ASN A 37 -10.37 -1.76 7.37
C ASN A 37 -9.13 -1.16 6.68
N LEU A 38 -8.72 -1.75 5.55
CA LEU A 38 -7.60 -1.23 4.76
C LEU A 38 -7.91 0.18 4.23
N ILE A 39 -9.13 0.39 3.74
CA ILE A 39 -9.59 1.71 3.29
C ILE A 39 -9.53 2.74 4.43
N ARG A 40 -9.98 2.39 5.65
CA ARG A 40 -9.87 3.28 6.82
C ARG A 40 -8.44 3.62 7.21
N ILE A 41 -7.50 2.71 7.00
CA ILE A 41 -6.07 2.99 7.25
C ILE A 41 -5.58 4.01 6.22
N TRP A 42 -5.91 3.82 4.94
CA TRP A 42 -5.50 4.74 3.88
C TRP A 42 -6.12 6.12 4.03
N ILE A 43 -7.39 6.23 4.44
CA ILE A 43 -8.02 7.52 4.73
C ILE A 43 -7.27 8.25 5.85
N ARG A 44 -7.01 7.56 6.98
CA ARG A 44 -6.25 8.16 8.10
C ARG A 44 -4.85 8.61 7.69
N LYS A 45 -4.15 7.80 6.89
CA LYS A 45 -2.83 8.17 6.35
C LYS A 45 -2.90 9.33 5.37
N TYR A 46 -3.94 9.37 4.52
CA TYR A 46 -4.17 10.47 3.59
C TYR A 46 -4.41 11.79 4.32
N GLU A 47 -5.27 11.79 5.34
CA GLU A 47 -5.55 12.96 6.19
C GLU A 47 -4.32 13.44 6.97
N ALA A 48 -3.45 12.50 7.37
CA ALA A 48 -2.19 12.81 8.05
C ALA A 48 -1.03 13.18 7.10
N GLY A 49 -1.21 13.08 5.78
CA GLY A 49 -0.15 13.28 4.80
C GLY A 49 0.88 12.15 4.70
N ALA A 50 0.69 11.02 5.40
CA ALA A 50 1.65 9.93 5.59
C ALA A 50 1.40 8.72 4.64
N LEU A 51 0.92 8.96 3.43
CA LEU A 51 0.65 7.88 2.45
C LEU A 51 1.91 7.37 1.75
N ASP A 52 2.93 8.21 1.67
CA ASP A 52 4.22 8.00 1.01
C ASP A 52 5.21 7.20 1.86
N GLU A 53 5.09 7.24 3.19
CA GLU A 53 5.89 6.47 4.15
C GLU A 53 5.81 4.94 3.87
N ASP A 54 4.65 4.45 3.44
CA ASP A 54 4.45 3.01 3.14
C ASP A 54 5.21 2.54 1.90
N THR A 55 5.40 3.42 0.92
CA THR A 55 6.10 3.13 -0.32
C THR A 55 7.60 3.15 -0.13
N ALA A 56 8.11 4.14 0.62
CA ALA A 56 9.53 4.18 0.97
C ALA A 56 9.95 2.92 1.73
N ALA A 57 9.10 2.43 2.65
CA ALA A 57 9.35 1.18 3.36
C ALA A 57 9.36 -0.06 2.44
N ALA A 58 8.44 -0.11 1.46
CA ALA A 58 8.34 -1.23 0.53
C ALA A 58 9.50 -1.27 -0.49
N GLU A 59 9.90 -0.12 -1.03
CA GLU A 59 11.04 -0.01 -1.95
C GLU A 59 12.34 -0.38 -1.25
N LEU A 60 12.55 0.11 -0.02
CA LEU A 60 13.71 -0.21 0.79
C LEU A 60 13.80 -1.71 1.12
N LEU A 61 12.66 -2.34 1.44
CA LEU A 61 12.59 -3.80 1.64
C LEU A 61 12.97 -4.58 0.38
N GLN A 62 12.46 -4.16 -0.78
CA GLN A 62 12.78 -4.82 -2.05
C GLN A 62 14.26 -4.67 -2.41
N GLU A 63 14.86 -3.52 -2.11
CA GLU A 63 16.30 -3.30 -2.27
C GLU A 63 17.11 -4.20 -1.32
N TYR A 64 16.69 -4.34 -0.07
CA TYR A 64 17.31 -5.26 0.88
C TYR A 64 17.23 -6.72 0.40
N GLU A 65 16.06 -7.18 -0.07
CA GLU A 65 15.90 -8.52 -0.64
C GLU A 65 16.83 -8.74 -1.84
N ALA A 66 16.95 -7.76 -2.74
CA ALA A 66 17.85 -7.84 -3.88
C ALA A 66 19.34 -7.92 -3.46
N ARG A 67 19.72 -7.14 -2.44
CA ARG A 67 21.08 -7.19 -1.86
C ARG A 67 21.37 -8.53 -1.21
N ILE A 68 20.43 -9.09 -0.45
CA ILE A 68 20.57 -10.41 0.18
C ILE A 68 20.78 -11.48 -0.91
N ALA A 69 19.93 -11.49 -1.94
CA ALA A 69 20.02 -12.46 -3.04
C ALA A 69 21.34 -12.35 -3.84
N ALA A 70 21.90 -11.15 -3.96
CA ALA A 70 23.20 -10.94 -4.60
C ALA A 70 24.36 -11.49 -3.77
N LEU A 71 24.30 -11.33 -2.44
CA LEU A 71 25.31 -11.86 -1.52
C LEU A 71 25.27 -13.40 -1.44
N GLU A 72 24.09 -14.00 -1.42
CA GLU A 72 23.93 -15.46 -1.41
C GLU A 72 24.55 -16.12 -2.66
N ARG A 73 24.50 -15.45 -3.83
CA ARG A 73 25.17 -15.93 -5.06
C ARG A 73 26.69 -15.88 -5.01
N LEU A 74 27.29 -15.02 -4.19
CA LEU A 74 28.75 -14.86 -4.08
C LEU A 74 29.37 -15.85 -3.08
N VAL A 75 28.56 -16.36 -2.16
CA VAL A 75 28.99 -17.29 -1.09
C VAL A 75 28.58 -18.74 -1.40
N GLY A 76 27.77 -18.96 -2.44
CA GLY A 76 27.38 -20.27 -2.95
C GLY A 76 28.42 -20.94 -3.85
#